data_AF-A0A2V8AGJ4-F1
#
_entry.id   AF-A0A2V8AGJ4-F1
#
_cell.length_a   1.000
_cell.length_b   1.000
_cell.length_c   1.000
_cell.angle_alpha   90.00
_cell.angle_beta   90.00
_cell.angle_gamma   90.00
#
_symmetry.space_group_name_H-M   'P 1'
#
loop_
_entity.id
_entity.type
_entity.pdbx_description
1 polymer ?
#
loop_
_entity_poly.entity_id
_entity_poly.type
_entity_poly.pdbx_seq_one_letter_code
_entity_poly.pdbx_strand_id
1 'polypeptide(L)' 'MCGIVGSFHPFGKGAAPDVVARMRDRMSHRGPDGFGLWQSPDRRCVLGHRRLAIIDLSPAAAQP' A
#
# COMPACT_ATOMS: atom_id res chain seq x y z
N MET A 1 8.50 -10.85 5.38
CA MET A 1 8.35 -9.54 6.04
C MET A 1 7.50 -8.66 5.14
N CYS A 2 6.48 -7.98 5.66
CA CYS A 2 5.59 -7.10 4.88
C CYS A 2 6.32 -6.12 3.94
N GLY A 3 5.62 -5.66 2.91
CA GLY A 3 6.07 -4.62 1.98
C GLY A 3 5.25 -3.35 2.11
N ILE A 4 5.90 -2.18 2.05
CA ILE A 4 5.27 -0.85 2.10
C ILE A 4 5.77 -0.06 0.91
N VAL A 5 4.88 0.67 0.24
CA VAL A 5 5.21 1.60 -0.84
C VAL A 5 4.31 2.82 -0.75
N GLY A 6 4.81 3.98 -1.20
CA GLY A 6 3.99 5.16 -1.30
C GLY A 6 4.52 6.17 -2.31
N SER A 7 3.67 7.12 -2.67
CA SER A 7 3.97 8.25 -3.53
C SER A 7 3.38 9.50 -2.90
N PHE A 8 4.19 10.56 -2.78
CA PHE A 8 3.80 11.82 -2.16
C PHE A 8 4.18 13.01 -3.06
N HIS A 9 3.18 13.82 -3.39
CA HIS A 9 3.28 14.96 -4.31
C HIS A 9 2.78 16.23 -3.59
N PRO A 10 3.63 16.90 -2.79
CA PRO A 10 3.21 18.04 -1.97
C PRO A 10 2.76 19.28 -2.76
N PHE A 11 3.32 19.47 -3.97
CA PHE A 11 3.12 20.66 -4.81
C PHE A 11 2.75 20.32 -6.27
N GLY A 12 2.36 19.08 -6.56
CA GLY A 12 2.21 18.56 -7.93
C GLY A 12 0.81 18.08 -8.29
N LYS A 13 0.65 17.58 -9.51
CA LYS A 13 -0.52 16.78 -9.90
C LYS A 13 -0.62 15.58 -8.94
N GLY A 14 -1.83 15.26 -8.48
CA GLY A 14 -2.05 14.27 -7.43
C GLY A 14 -1.36 12.92 -7.69
N ALA A 15 -1.00 12.23 -6.61
CA ALA A 15 -0.33 10.94 -6.66
C ALA A 15 -1.17 9.91 -7.43
N ALA A 16 -0.52 9.18 -8.36
CA ALA A 16 -1.17 8.23 -9.28
C ALA A 16 -1.39 6.86 -8.60
N PRO A 17 -2.65 6.49 -8.25
CA PRO A 17 -2.90 5.28 -7.45
C PRO A 17 -2.55 3.98 -8.18
N ASP A 18 -2.71 3.96 -9.50
CA ASP A 18 -2.41 2.84 -10.37
C ASP A 18 -0.91 2.51 -10.43
N VAL A 19 -0.06 3.53 -10.34
CA VAL A 19 1.40 3.35 -10.28
C VAL A 19 1.77 2.69 -8.95
N VAL A 20 1.25 3.21 -7.83
CA VAL A 20 1.52 2.64 -6.50
C VAL A 20 0.98 1.21 -6.37
N ALA A 21 -0.20 0.92 -6.93
CA ALA A 21 -0.75 -0.44 -6.97
C ALA A 21 0.18 -1.41 -7.72
N ARG A 22 0.69 -1.01 -8.90
CA ARG A 22 1.65 -1.83 -9.67
C ARG A 22 2.97 -2.04 -8.94
N MET A 23 3.48 -1.01 -8.25
CA MET A 23 4.69 -1.13 -7.42
C MET A 23 4.47 -2.07 -6.23
N ARG A 24 3.32 -1.94 -5.54
CA ARG A 24 2.91 -2.82 -4.44
C ARG A 24 2.88 -4.28 -4.88
N ASP A 25 2.29 -4.56 -6.02
CA ASP A 25 2.08 -5.95 -6.48
C ASP A 25 3.38 -6.64 -6.89
N ARG A 26 4.44 -5.89 -7.24
CA ARG A 26 5.79 -6.45 -7.41
C ARG A 26 6.43 -6.92 -6.10
N MET A 27 5.92 -6.47 -4.95
CA MET A 27 6.36 -6.91 -3.63
C MET A 27 5.52 -8.07 -3.07
N SER A 28 4.76 -8.78 -3.89
CA SER A 28 3.91 -9.90 -3.44
C SER A 28 4.67 -10.95 -2.61
N HIS A 29 5.92 -11.24 -2.96
CA HIS A 29 6.82 -12.15 -2.24
C HIS A 29 7.10 -11.72 -0.77
N ARG A 30 6.94 -10.43 -0.45
CA ARG A 30 7.10 -9.91 0.92
C ARG A 30 5.88 -10.16 1.80
N GLY A 31 4.70 -10.18 1.19
CA GLY A 31 3.42 -10.32 1.88
C GLY A 31 2.36 -10.94 0.98
N PRO A 32 2.31 -12.29 0.89
CA PRO A 32 1.36 -13.00 0.04
C PRO A 32 -0.07 -12.99 0.61
N ASP A 33 -0.25 -12.77 1.92
CA ASP A 33 -1.52 -13.01 2.63
C ASP A 33 -2.53 -11.87 2.49
N GLY A 34 -2.08 -10.67 2.10
CA GLY A 34 -2.98 -9.54 1.94
C GLY A 34 -2.35 -8.34 1.23
N PHE A 35 -3.19 -7.41 0.80
CA PHE A 35 -2.78 -6.20 0.12
C PHE A 35 -3.69 -5.03 0.45
N GLY A 36 -3.18 -3.83 0.25
CA GLY A 36 -3.89 -2.59 0.53
C GLY A 36 -3.52 -1.46 -0.42
N LEU A 37 -4.45 -0.51 -0.61
CA LEU A 37 -4.17 0.80 -1.21
C LEU A 37 -5.02 1.87 -0.54
N TRP A 38 -4.42 2.98 -0.16
CA TRP A 38 -5.11 4.13 0.41
C TRP A 38 -4.63 5.39 -0.29
N GLN A 39 -5.54 6.31 -0.59
CA GLN A 39 -5.24 7.63 -1.13
C GLN A 39 -5.75 8.69 -0.17
N SER A 40 -4.95 9.72 0.09
CA SER A 40 -5.37 10.86 0.92
C SER A 40 -6.52 11.64 0.25
N PRO A 41 -7.43 12.26 1.04
CA PRO A 41 -8.54 13.03 0.47
C PRO A 41 -8.10 14.18 -0.47
N ASP A 42 -6.93 14.78 -0.19
CA ASP A 42 -6.33 15.83 -1.02
C ASP A 42 -5.57 15.29 -2.25
N ARG A 43 -5.54 13.96 -2.43
CA ARG A 43 -4.89 13.23 -3.52
C ARG A 43 -3.38 13.46 -3.62
N ARG A 44 -2.73 14.00 -2.58
CA ARG A 44 -1.27 14.22 -2.57
C ARG A 44 -0.48 13.00 -2.14
N CYS A 45 -1.10 12.05 -1.44
CA CYS A 45 -0.45 10.85 -0.95
C CYS A 45 -1.20 9.60 -1.39
N VAL A 46 -0.47 8.58 -1.83
CA VAL A 46 -0.99 7.21 -1.98
C VAL A 46 -0.05 6.28 -1.24
N LEU A 47 -0.61 5.41 -0.40
CA LEU A 47 0.10 4.37 0.33
C LEU A 47 -0.40 2.99 -0.12
N GLY A 48 0.50 2.02 -0.21
CA GLY A 48 0.22 0.63 -0.55
C GLY A 48 0.97 -0.31 0.39
N HIS A 49 0.34 -1.45 0.69
CA HIS A 49 0.89 -2.44 1.60
C HIS A 49 0.75 -3.87 1.04
N ARG A 50 1.71 -4.75 1.35
CA ARG A 50 1.66 -6.21 1.18
C ARG A 50 1.86 -6.85 2.54
N ARG A 51 0.87 -7.63 2.98
CA ARG A 51 0.81 -8.22 4.32
C ARG A 51 1.35 -9.64 4.34
N LEU A 52 2.29 -9.90 5.25
CA LEU A 52 2.62 -11.25 5.73
C LEU A 52 2.02 -11.36 7.14
N ALA A 53 1.02 -12.20 7.32
CA ALA A 53 0.28 -12.37 8.55
C ALA A 53 1.11 -13.21 9.55
N ILE A 54 1.62 -12.55 10.59
CA ILE A 54 2.44 -13.22 11.64
C ILE A 54 1.80 -13.00 13.02
N ILE A 55 1.40 -11.77 13.33
CA ILE A 55 0.72 -11.40 14.57
C ILE A 55 -0.68 -10.90 14.20
N ASP A 56 -1.69 -11.39 14.92
CA ASP A 56 -3.12 -11.23 14.62
C ASP A 56 -3.45 -11.65 13.18
N LEU A 57 -3.80 -12.91 12.97
CA LEU A 57 -4.06 -13.43 11.61
C LEU A 57 -5.41 -12.96 11.02
N SER A 58 -6.22 -12.24 11.80
CA SER A 58 -7.54 -11.83 11.37
C SER A 58 -7.49 -10.75 10.27
N PRO A 59 -8.58 -10.58 9.51
CA PRO A 59 -8.73 -9.48 8.57
C PRO A 59 -8.72 -8.09 9.24
N ALA A 60 -8.96 -8.01 10.56
CA ALA A 60 -8.98 -6.73 11.27
C ALA A 60 -7.59 -6.06 11.32
N ALA A 61 -6.52 -6.85 11.22
CA ALA A 61 -5.14 -6.38 11.12
C ALA A 61 -4.68 -6.13 9.68
N ALA A 62 -5.60 -5.97 8.73
CA ALA A 62 -5.30 -5.53 7.36
C ALA A 62 -4.79 -4.09 7.34
N GLN A 63 -3.98 -3.78 6.33
CA GLN A 63 -3.41 -2.45 6.07
C GLN A 63 -3.57 -2.17 4.56
N PRO A 64 -3.66 -0.92 4.11
CA PRO A 64 -2.87 0.24 4.53
C PRO A 64 -3.46 0.96 5.72
#